data_AF-A0A1G0CMU8-F1
#
_entry.id   AF-A0A1G0CMU8-F1
#
_cell.length_a   1.000
_cell.length_b   1.000
_cell.length_c   1.000
_cell.angle_alpha   90.00
_cell.angle_beta   90.00
_cell.angle_gamma   90.00
#
_symmetry.space_group_name_H-M   'P 1'
#
loop_
_entity.id
_entity.type
_entity.pdbx_description
1 polymer ?
#
loop_
_entity_poly.entity_id
_entity_poly.type
_entity_poly.pdbx_seq_one_letter_code
_entity_poly.pdbx_strand_id
1 'polypeptide(L)'
;MKPLIILLFVGFTVLNMGCNQRKEKGFACANKDQEIKVSKQKSPVYFKKNCAACHLFDKNSTGPALQGMMKRLPNREWLLSYLQNEDSLIRLGDSTAIRISKRLPAVRFHRFPGLTNRQLDELIQYSKQ
;
A
#
# COMPACT_ATOMS: atom_id res chain seq x y z
N MET A 1 58.86 -19.88 -50.85
CA MET A 1 58.62 -19.28 -49.51
C MET A 1 58.59 -17.77 -49.70
N LYS A 2 57.40 -17.17 -49.78
CA LYS A 2 57.20 -15.76 -50.18
C LYS A 2 56.79 -14.92 -48.96
N PRO A 3 57.34 -13.70 -48.79
CA PRO A 3 57.11 -12.84 -47.63
C PRO A 3 55.81 -12.04 -47.81
N LEU A 4 54.98 -11.99 -46.78
CA LEU A 4 53.75 -11.22 -46.77
C LEU A 4 53.97 -9.94 -45.97
N ILE A 5 54.22 -8.83 -46.69
CA ILE A 5 54.10 -7.47 -46.18
C ILE A 5 52.79 -6.92 -46.74
N ILE A 6 51.81 -6.63 -45.88
CA ILE A 6 50.79 -5.61 -46.14
C ILE A 6 50.60 -4.83 -44.83
N LEU A 7 51.42 -3.79 -44.68
CA LEU A 7 51.02 -2.55 -44.01
C LEU A 7 49.87 -1.96 -44.82
N LEU A 8 48.78 -1.52 -44.18
CA LEU A 8 48.12 -0.24 -44.47
C LEU A 8 46.82 -0.02 -43.65
N PHE A 9 46.67 1.23 -43.21
CA PHE A 9 45.46 1.96 -42.82
C PHE A 9 44.80 1.71 -41.45
N VAL A 10 45.28 2.51 -40.48
CA VAL A 10 44.50 3.51 -39.73
C VAL A 10 42.98 3.26 -39.67
N GLY A 11 42.52 2.80 -38.51
CA GLY A 11 41.11 2.71 -38.14
C GLY A 11 40.88 3.26 -36.74
N PHE A 12 40.92 4.59 -36.64
CA PHE A 12 40.46 5.36 -35.50
C PHE A 12 38.96 5.13 -35.30
N THR A 13 38.57 4.32 -34.32
CA THR A 13 37.25 4.48 -33.67
C THR A 13 37.25 3.86 -32.28
N VAL A 14 37.83 4.59 -31.34
CA VAL A 14 37.37 4.52 -29.95
C VAL A 14 35.97 5.13 -29.95
N LEU A 15 34.93 4.29 -30.00
CA LEU A 15 33.59 4.71 -29.60
C LEU A 15 33.11 3.77 -28.49
N ASN A 16 33.06 4.36 -27.29
CA ASN A 16 32.17 4.03 -26.18
C ASN A 16 31.15 2.93 -26.45
N MET A 17 31.31 1.79 -25.78
CA MET A 17 30.16 0.99 -25.36
C MET A 17 30.35 0.60 -23.91
N GLY A 18 29.72 1.42 -23.05
CA GLY A 18 29.63 1.20 -21.62
C GLY A 18 28.84 -0.06 -21.26
N CYS A 19 29.08 -0.51 -20.04
CA CYS A 19 28.59 -1.71 -19.38
C CYS A 19 27.13 -2.09 -19.65
N ASN A 20 26.82 -3.40 -19.72
CA ASN A 20 25.63 -3.89 -19.06
C ASN A 20 25.76 -5.36 -18.60
N GLN A 21 25.69 -5.53 -17.28
CA GLN A 21 25.78 -6.80 -16.55
C GLN A 21 24.51 -7.62 -16.77
N ARG A 22 24.66 -8.83 -17.31
CA ARG A 22 23.60 -9.83 -17.42
C ARG A 22 23.40 -10.49 -16.05
N LYS A 23 22.44 -10.01 -15.26
CA LYS A 23 21.98 -10.70 -14.04
C LYS A 23 21.03 -11.83 -14.41
N GLU A 24 21.53 -13.05 -14.34
CA GLU A 24 20.72 -14.25 -14.18
C GLU A 24 19.92 -14.13 -12.87
N LYS A 25 18.60 -14.28 -12.95
CA LYS A 25 17.75 -14.39 -11.76
C LYS A 25 17.38 -15.85 -11.55
N GLY A 26 18.27 -16.54 -10.86
CA GLY A 26 17.95 -17.74 -10.11
C GLY A 26 16.90 -17.44 -9.03
N PHE A 27 16.01 -18.40 -8.85
CA PHE A 27 15.05 -18.54 -7.78
C PHE A 27 15.78 -18.81 -6.46
N ALA A 28 15.63 -17.95 -5.45
CA ALA A 28 15.50 -18.30 -4.02
C ALA A 28 15.60 -17.09 -3.09
N CYS A 29 14.62 -17.04 -2.17
CA CYS A 29 14.62 -16.40 -0.86
C CYS A 29 14.49 -14.87 -0.75
N ALA A 30 13.58 -14.50 0.16
CA ALA A 30 12.94 -13.22 0.37
C ALA A 30 13.81 -12.14 1.04
N ASN A 31 13.25 -10.92 1.02
CA ASN A 31 13.58 -9.70 1.77
C ASN A 31 14.80 -8.92 1.31
N LYS A 32 14.54 -7.98 0.40
CA LYS A 32 15.23 -6.69 0.40
C LYS A 32 14.26 -5.62 -0.08
N ASP A 33 13.78 -4.85 0.89
CA ASP A 33 13.40 -3.45 0.78
C ASP A 33 12.74 -3.10 -0.55
N GLN A 34 11.45 -3.42 -0.67
CA GLN A 34 10.64 -2.77 -1.69
C GLN A 34 10.49 -1.31 -1.28
N GLU A 35 11.41 -0.49 -1.80
CA GLU A 35 11.24 0.94 -1.96
C GLU A 35 9.83 1.20 -2.51
N ILE A 36 8.93 1.66 -1.63
CA ILE A 36 7.53 1.95 -1.99
C ILE A 36 7.53 3.23 -2.80
N LYS A 37 7.79 3.09 -4.10
CA LYS A 37 7.40 4.08 -5.09
C LYS A 37 5.88 4.06 -5.14
N VAL A 38 5.23 4.96 -4.39
CA VAL A 38 3.77 5.17 -4.35
C VAL A 38 3.30 5.61 -5.73
N SER A 39 3.21 4.65 -6.63
CA SER A 39 2.63 4.76 -7.96
C SER A 39 1.38 3.90 -7.93
N LYS A 40 0.21 4.56 -7.97
CA LYS A 40 -1.12 3.94 -8.06
C LYS A 40 -1.28 2.72 -7.13
N GLN A 41 -1.41 2.98 -5.83
CA GLN A 41 -1.40 1.96 -4.78
C GLN A 41 -2.34 0.80 -5.11
N LYS A 42 -1.75 -0.36 -5.41
CA LYS A 42 -2.44 -1.65 -5.48
C LYS A 42 -3.21 -1.85 -4.18
N SER A 43 -4.49 -2.20 -4.28
CA SER A 43 -5.32 -2.53 -3.10
C SER A 43 -4.59 -3.53 -2.22
N PRO A 44 -4.44 -3.24 -0.90
CA PRO A 44 -3.92 -4.23 0.01
C PRO A 44 -4.75 -5.51 -0.07
N VAL A 45 -4.09 -6.67 -0.05
CA VAL A 45 -4.75 -7.98 -0.20
C VAL A 45 -5.87 -8.17 0.83
N TYR A 46 -5.68 -7.61 2.03
CA TYR A 46 -6.61 -7.69 3.12
C TYR A 46 -7.76 -6.66 3.04
N PHE A 47 -7.71 -5.64 2.18
CA PHE A 47 -8.85 -4.73 1.98
C PHE A 47 -10.06 -5.48 1.41
N LYS A 48 -9.84 -6.31 0.39
CA LYS A 48 -10.92 -7.10 -0.24
C LYS A 48 -11.57 -8.05 0.76
N LYS A 49 -10.76 -8.64 1.66
CA LYS A 49 -11.23 -9.60 2.67
C LYS A 49 -11.99 -8.95 3.83
N ASN A 50 -11.57 -7.75 4.25
CA ASN A 50 -12.03 -7.18 5.52
C ASN A 50 -12.89 -5.91 5.37
N CYS A 51 -12.84 -5.22 4.22
CA CYS A 51 -13.44 -3.89 4.08
C CYS A 51 -14.40 -3.79 2.89
N ALA A 52 -14.05 -4.41 1.75
CA ALA A 52 -14.78 -4.25 0.49
C ALA A 52 -16.23 -4.80 0.50
N ALA A 53 -16.58 -5.64 1.47
CA ALA A 53 -17.95 -6.12 1.63
C ALA A 53 -18.90 -5.00 2.12
N CYS A 54 -18.39 -4.06 2.90
CA CYS A 54 -19.18 -2.99 3.50
C CYS A 54 -18.90 -1.63 2.88
N HIS A 55 -17.68 -1.38 2.41
CA HIS A 55 -17.25 -0.07 1.96
C HIS A 55 -17.00 -0.01 0.47
N LEU A 56 -17.50 1.07 -0.13
CA LEU A 56 -17.17 1.50 -1.48
C LEU A 56 -16.42 2.84 -1.41
N PHE A 57 -15.73 3.22 -2.48
CA PHE A 57 -14.92 4.44 -2.47
C PHE A 57 -15.77 5.69 -2.64
N ASP A 58 -16.63 5.70 -3.64
CA ASP A 58 -17.36 6.86 -4.15
C ASP A 58 -18.80 6.97 -3.64
N LYS A 59 -19.36 5.88 -3.10
CA LYS A 59 -20.75 5.83 -2.65
C LYS A 59 -20.92 5.07 -1.34
N ASN A 60 -22.06 5.31 -0.69
CA ASN A 60 -22.44 4.58 0.51
C ASN A 60 -22.94 3.18 0.14
N SER A 61 -22.67 2.21 1.03
CA SER A 61 -23.22 0.85 1.00
C SER A 61 -23.64 0.51 2.43
N THR A 62 -23.32 -0.69 2.94
CA THR A 62 -23.45 -1.03 4.37
C THR A 62 -22.65 -0.06 5.25
N GLY A 63 -21.45 0.32 4.81
CA GLY A 63 -20.64 1.37 5.38
C GLY A 63 -20.62 2.64 4.51
N PRO A 64 -20.22 3.79 5.09
CA PRO A 64 -20.08 5.03 4.33
C PRO A 64 -18.98 4.93 3.25
N ALA A 65 -19.09 5.76 2.22
CA ALA A 65 -18.04 5.95 1.21
C ALA A 65 -16.68 6.22 1.87
N LEU A 66 -15.59 5.66 1.36
CA LEU A 66 -14.24 5.90 1.92
C LEU A 66 -13.63 7.23 1.47
N GLN A 67 -14.01 7.70 0.28
CA GLN A 67 -13.53 8.99 -0.24
C GLN A 67 -13.88 10.10 0.75
N GLY A 68 -12.90 10.93 1.08
CA GLY A 68 -13.05 12.01 2.04
C GLY A 68 -13.35 11.57 3.48
N MET A 69 -13.17 10.29 3.84
CA MET A 69 -13.36 9.81 5.22
C MET A 69 -12.49 10.57 6.23
N MET A 70 -11.23 10.84 5.89
CA MET A 70 -10.32 11.60 6.77
C MET A 70 -10.74 13.05 7.00
N LYS A 71 -11.71 13.59 6.22
CA LYS A 71 -12.30 14.92 6.47
C LYS A 71 -13.45 14.88 7.49
N ARG A 72 -14.00 13.69 7.74
CA ARG A 72 -15.17 13.47 8.63
C ARG A 72 -14.78 12.89 9.99
N LEU A 73 -13.54 12.42 10.12
CA LEU A 73 -12.99 11.80 11.32
C LEU A 73 -11.91 12.70 11.94
N PRO A 74 -11.67 12.60 13.26
CA PRO A 74 -10.76 13.51 13.96
C PRO A 74 -9.33 13.54 13.40
N ASN A 75 -8.69 12.37 13.30
CA ASN A 75 -7.34 12.21 12.77
C ASN A 75 -7.04 10.73 12.48
N ARG A 76 -5.84 10.44 11.99
CA ARG A 76 -5.39 9.11 11.61
C ARG A 76 -5.25 8.20 12.83
N GLU A 77 -4.70 8.72 13.91
CA GLU A 77 -4.38 7.99 15.14
C GLU A 77 -5.68 7.50 15.80
N TRP A 78 -6.69 8.37 15.85
CA TRP A 78 -8.03 8.04 16.30
C TRP A 78 -8.65 6.92 15.46
N LEU A 79 -8.52 6.98 14.12
CA LEU A 79 -9.05 5.95 13.24
C LEU A 79 -8.33 4.61 13.45
N LEU A 80 -7.02 4.62 13.68
CA LEU A 80 -6.28 3.41 14.02
C LEU A 80 -6.80 2.79 15.33
N SER A 81 -6.98 3.60 16.38
CA SER A 81 -7.58 3.14 17.64
C SER A 81 -9.01 2.63 17.47
N TYR A 82 -9.79 3.28 16.62
CA TYR A 82 -11.16 2.87 16.30
C TYR A 82 -11.18 1.49 15.63
N LEU A 83 -10.33 1.26 14.62
CA LEU A 83 -10.22 -0.03 13.91
C LEU A 83 -9.66 -1.16 14.80
N GLN A 84 -8.88 -0.83 15.83
CA GLN A 84 -8.40 -1.80 16.81
C GLN A 84 -9.48 -2.17 17.81
N ASN A 85 -10.14 -1.18 18.41
CA ASN A 85 -11.13 -1.41 19.48
C ASN A 85 -12.06 -0.20 19.70
N GLU A 86 -13.05 -0.03 18.81
CA GLU A 86 -14.08 1.00 18.90
C GLU A 86 -14.83 1.03 20.25
N ASP A 87 -15.05 -0.12 20.90
CA ASP A 87 -15.74 -0.18 22.19
C ASP A 87 -14.99 0.56 23.29
N SER A 88 -13.65 0.55 23.24
CA SER A 88 -12.85 1.28 24.22
C SER A 88 -13.09 2.78 24.08
N LEU A 89 -13.19 3.30 22.85
CA LEU A 89 -13.53 4.71 22.61
C LEU A 89 -14.94 5.04 23.11
N ILE A 90 -15.91 4.15 22.86
CA ILE A 90 -17.29 4.32 23.34
C ILE A 90 -17.35 4.34 24.87
N ARG A 91 -16.67 3.40 25.56
CA ARG A 91 -16.61 3.36 27.03
C ARG A 91 -15.90 4.58 27.62
N LEU A 92 -14.91 5.13 26.93
CA LEU A 92 -14.22 6.36 27.30
C LEU A 92 -15.04 7.63 27.03
N GLY A 93 -16.26 7.51 26.49
CA GLY A 93 -17.13 8.65 26.22
C GLY A 93 -16.80 9.42 24.94
N ASP A 94 -16.04 8.84 24.01
CA ASP A 94 -15.71 9.49 22.74
C ASP A 94 -16.98 9.78 21.93
N SER A 95 -17.28 11.06 21.77
CA SER A 95 -18.52 11.52 21.14
C SER A 95 -18.62 11.10 19.67
N THR A 96 -17.50 10.92 18.97
CA THR A 96 -17.47 10.49 17.56
C THR A 96 -17.79 9.01 17.47
N ALA A 97 -17.15 8.17 18.26
CA ALA A 97 -17.39 6.73 18.31
C ALA A 97 -18.83 6.43 18.75
N ILE A 98 -19.35 7.14 19.75
CA ILE A 98 -20.76 7.03 20.19
C ILE A 98 -21.71 7.39 19.05
N ARG A 99 -21.44 8.48 18.31
CA ARG A 99 -22.28 8.92 17.18
C ARG A 99 -22.30 7.89 16.06
N ILE A 100 -21.15 7.33 15.71
CA ILE A 100 -21.03 6.28 14.69
C ILE A 100 -21.81 5.03 15.14
N SER A 101 -21.60 4.58 16.37
CA SER A 101 -22.28 3.44 17.00
C SER A 101 -23.80 3.57 16.98
N LYS A 102 -24.34 4.77 17.24
CA LYS A 102 -25.79 5.04 17.16
C LYS A 102 -26.34 5.02 15.73
N ARG A 103 -25.55 5.49 14.75
CA ARG A 103 -25.97 5.56 13.34
C ARG A 103 -25.87 4.22 12.63
N LEU A 104 -24.96 3.36 13.08
CA LEU A 104 -24.64 2.09 12.46
C LEU A 104 -24.68 0.93 13.50
N PRO A 105 -25.84 0.70 14.17
CA PRO A 105 -25.93 -0.22 15.31
C PRO A 105 -25.75 -1.70 14.94
N ALA A 106 -26.07 -2.07 13.69
CA ALA A 106 -25.97 -3.44 13.19
C ALA A 106 -24.55 -3.88 12.83
N VAL A 107 -23.60 -2.94 12.81
CA VAL A 107 -22.19 -3.19 12.43
C VAL A 107 -21.24 -2.84 13.57
N ARG A 108 -21.73 -2.87 14.81
CA ARG A 108 -20.84 -2.73 15.97
C ARG A 108 -19.88 -3.93 16.03
N PHE A 109 -18.68 -3.67 16.51
CA PHE A 109 -17.57 -4.59 16.75
C PHE A 109 -16.68 -4.92 15.54
N HIS A 110 -16.23 -3.92 14.79
CA HIS A 110 -15.13 -4.13 13.83
C HIS A 110 -13.80 -4.25 14.58
N ARG A 111 -13.51 -5.46 15.06
CA ARG A 111 -12.17 -5.84 15.49
C ARG A 111 -11.51 -6.59 14.37
N PHE A 112 -10.31 -6.17 13.99
CA PHE A 112 -9.49 -6.87 13.00
C PHE A 112 -8.29 -7.55 13.69
N PRO A 113 -8.49 -8.57 14.56
CA PRO A 113 -7.40 -9.19 15.32
C PRO A 113 -6.33 -9.86 14.43
N GLY A 114 -6.68 -10.18 13.19
CA GLY A 114 -5.74 -10.71 12.19
C GLY A 114 -4.94 -9.65 11.42
N LEU A 115 -5.13 -8.36 11.70
CA LEU A 115 -4.39 -7.27 11.07
C LEU A 115 -3.45 -6.62 12.08
N THR A 116 -2.18 -6.51 11.69
CA THR A 116 -1.17 -5.75 12.42
C THR A 116 -1.40 -4.25 12.28
N ASN A 117 -0.83 -3.44 13.19
CA ASN A 117 -0.89 -1.98 13.10
C ASN A 117 -0.39 -1.45 11.76
N ARG A 118 0.69 -2.03 11.21
CA ARG A 118 1.19 -1.67 9.88
C ARG A 118 0.17 -1.93 8.77
N GLN A 119 -0.54 -3.05 8.82
CA GLN A 119 -1.57 -3.37 7.83
C GLN A 119 -2.79 -2.45 7.97
N LEU A 120 -3.17 -2.09 9.19
CA LEU A 120 -4.22 -1.08 9.42
C LEU A 120 -3.80 0.29 8.87
N ASP A 121 -2.54 0.68 9.07
CA ASP A 121 -2.01 1.93 8.53
C ASP A 121 -1.99 1.96 7.00
N GLU A 122 -1.62 0.85 6.36
CA GLU A 122 -1.71 0.67 4.92
C GLU A 122 -3.17 0.73 4.42
N LEU A 123 -4.15 0.20 5.18
CA LEU A 123 -5.59 0.39 4.86
C LEU A 123 -6.00 1.86 4.94
N ILE A 124 -5.60 2.57 6.00
CA ILE A 124 -5.92 3.98 6.16
C ILE A 124 -5.31 4.77 5.00
N GLN A 125 -4.07 4.47 4.62
CA GLN A 125 -3.43 5.12 3.49
C GLN A 125 -4.15 4.81 2.17
N TYR A 126 -4.56 3.56 1.95
CA TYR A 126 -5.35 3.15 0.79
C TYR A 126 -6.71 3.86 0.72
N SER A 127 -7.34 4.15 1.86
CA SER A 127 -8.65 4.85 1.93
C SER A 127 -8.60 6.33 1.55
N LYS A 128 -7.40 6.94 1.45
CA LYS A 128 -7.21 8.35 1.10
C LYS A 128 -7.18 8.63 -0.40
N GLN A 129 -7.36 7.61 -1.24
CA GLN A 129 -7.38 7.72 -2.70
C GLN A 129 -8.56 8.53 -3.22
#